data_AF-A0A2G6HF16-F1
#
_entry.id   AF-A0A2G6HF16-F1
#
_cell.length_a   1.000
_cell.length_b   1.000
_cell.length_c   1.000
_cell.angle_alpha   90.00
_cell.angle_beta   90.00
_cell.angle_gamma   90.00
#
_symmetry.space_group_name_H-M   'P 1'
#
loop_
_entity.id
_entity.type
_entity.pdbx_description
1 polymer ?
#
loop_
_entity_poly.entity_id
_entity_poly.type
_entity_poly.pdbx_seq_one_letter_code
_entity_poly.pdbx_strand_id
1 'polypeptide(L)' 'MLKTARQEALLRFLKVDTFTPVDVLAQQLTVSPATTRRDLLELETQGLIERT' A
#
# COMPACT_ATOMS: atom_id res chain seq x y z
N MET A 1 -13.33 -0.43 4.36
CA MET A 1 -12.81 -1.05 3.12
C MET A 1 -12.34 -2.47 3.43
N LEU A 2 -12.67 -3.46 2.59
CA LEU A 2 -12.14 -4.82 2.73
C LEU A 2 -10.64 -4.84 2.47
N LYS A 3 -9.90 -5.65 3.23
CA LYS A 3 -8.43 -5.73 3.15
C LYS A 3 -7.93 -6.04 1.74
N THR A 4 -8.52 -7.04 1.08
CA THR A 4 -8.14 -7.47 -0.27
C THR A 4 -8.30 -6.33 -1.28
N ALA A 5 -9.44 -5.64 -1.26
CA ALA A 5 -9.67 -4.48 -2.12
C ALA A 5 -8.65 -3.36 -1.87
N ARG A 6 -8.22 -3.17 -0.61
CA ARG A 6 -7.22 -2.16 -0.25
C ARG A 6 -5.83 -2.52 -0.75
N GLN A 7 -5.44 -3.78 -0.62
CA GLN A 7 -4.18 -4.30 -1.14
C GLN A 7 -4.12 -4.20 -2.67
N GLU A 8 -5.21 -4.52 -3.37
CA GLU A 8 -5.28 -4.32 -4.82
C GLU A 8 -5.15 -2.84 -5.22
N ALA A 9 -5.78 -1.92 -4.47
CA ALA A 9 -5.66 -0.50 -4.71
C ALA A 9 -4.22 0.00 -4.48
N LEU A 10 -3.55 -0.46 -3.41
CA LEU A 10 -2.13 -0.18 -3.15
C LEU A 10 -1.25 -0.61 -4.32
N LEU A 11 -1.44 -1.83 -4.84
CA LEU A 11 -0.67 -2.33 -5.98
C LEU A 11 -0.92 -1.52 -7.25
N ARG A 12 -2.15 -1.03 -7.49
CA ARG A 12 -2.45 -0.17 -8.63
C ARG A 12 -1.74 1.18 -8.51
N PHE A 13 -1.74 1.79 -7.32
CA PHE A 13 -1.02 3.05 -7.08
C PHE A 13 0.49 2.90 -7.27
N LEU A 14 1.07 1.85 -6.68
CA LEU A 14 2.52 1.61 -6.74
C LEU A 14 3.02 1.17 -8.13
N LYS A 15 2.14 0.69 -9.01
CA LYS A 15 2.49 0.42 -10.42
C LYS A 15 2.62 1.69 -11.26
N VAL A 16 1.96 2.77 -10.86
CA VAL A 16 2.00 4.05 -11.59
C VAL A 16 3.16 4.92 -11.08
N ASP A 17 3.34 4.97 -9.76
CA ASP A 17 4.37 5.76 -9.11
C ASP A 17 5.40 4.85 -8.42
N THR A 18 6.66 4.92 -8.86
CA THR A 18 7.75 4.04 -8.40
C THR A 18 8.20 4.35 -6.97
N PHE A 19 7.89 5.53 -6.45
CA PHE A 19 8.23 5.93 -5.09
C PHE A 19 7.11 6.79 -4.49
N THR A 20 6.34 6.18 -3.58
CA THR A 20 5.20 6.85 -2.94
C THR A 20 5.30 6.75 -1.42
N PRO A 21 5.33 7.88 -0.70
CA PRO A 21 5.34 7.87 0.76
C PRO A 21 4.08 7.21 1.33
N VAL A 22 4.24 6.49 2.43
CA VAL A 22 3.13 5.81 3.14
C VAL A 22 2.01 6.77 3.50
N ASP A 23 2.33 8.01 3.90
CA ASP A 23 1.32 8.98 4.32
C ASP A 23 0.47 9.48 3.14
N VAL A 24 1.02 9.46 1.92
CA VAL A 24 0.27 9.76 0.69
C VAL A 24 -0.69 8.60 0.38
N LEU A 25 -0.19 7.36 0.44
CA LEU A 25 -1.03 6.16 0.23
C LEU A 25 -2.17 6.07 1.26
N ALA A 26 -1.88 6.40 2.52
CA ALA A 26 -2.86 6.41 3.60
C ALA A 26 -3.97 7.43 3.35
N GLN A 27 -3.61 8.65 2.91
CA GLN A 27 -4.57 9.68 2.55
C GLN A 27 -5.42 9.28 1.34
N GLN A 28 -4.81 8.76 0.27
CA GLN A 28 -5.52 8.36 -0.95
C GLN A 28 -6.51 7.21 -0.71
N LEU A 29 -6.18 6.30 0.20
CA LEU A 29 -7.02 5.14 0.53
C LEU A 29 -7.93 5.39 1.74
N THR A 30 -7.91 6.60 2.30
CA THR A 30 -8.69 7.00 3.48
C THR A 30 -8.54 6.03 4.65
N VAL A 31 -7.30 5.58 4.90
CA VAL A 31 -6.94 4.67 6.00
C VAL A 31 -5.81 5.25 6.83
N SER A 32 -5.61 4.71 8.04
CA SER A 32 -4.50 5.15 8.89
C SER A 32 -3.15 4.70 8.31
N PRO A 33 -2.07 5.49 8.49
CA PRO A 33 -0.72 5.08 8.10
C PRO A 33 -0.30 3.75 8.72
N ALA A 34 -0.75 3.46 9.95
CA ALA A 34 -0.48 2.18 10.60
C ALA A 34 -1.08 0.99 9.84
N THR A 35 -2.32 1.12 9.36
CA THR A 35 -2.97 0.08 8.54
C THR A 35 -2.25 -0.06 7.20
N THR A 36 -1.94 1.06 6.53
CA THR A 36 -1.19 1.06 5.27
C THR A 36 0.16 0.34 5.40
N ARG A 37 0.93 0.62 6.46
CA ARG A 37 2.21 -0.07 6.70
C ARG A 37 2.05 -1.57 6.88
N ARG A 38 0.99 -2.03 7.55
CA ARG A 38 0.72 -3.47 7.74
C ARG A 38 0.42 -4.14 6.39
N ASP A 39 -0.42 -3.51 5.57
CA ASP A 39 -0.73 -4.07 4.25
C ASP A 39 0.49 -4.06 3.32
N LEU A 40 1.31 -2.99 3.35
CA LEU A 40 2.56 -2.93 2.59
C LEU A 40 3.56 -4.00 3.02
N LEU A 41 3.72 -4.23 4.33
CA LEU A 41 4.60 -5.29 4.85
C LEU A 41 4.15 -6.67 4.37
N GLU A 42 2.83 -6.92 4.34
CA GLU A 42 2.31 -8.19 3.82
C GLU A 42 2.54 -8.33 2.31
N LEU A 43 2.32 -7.28 1.53
CA LEU A 43 2.58 -7.28 0.09
C LEU A 43 4.07 -7.50 -0.22
N GLU A 44 4.95 -6.91 0.59
CA GLU A 44 6.40 -7.11 0.51
C GLU A 44 6.78 -8.56 0.85
N THR A 45 6.18 -9.13 1.91
CA THR A 45 6.40 -10.54 2.30
C THR A 45 5.95 -11.50 1.20
N GLN A 46 4.97 -11.10 0.38
CA GLN A 46 4.49 -11.85 -0.78
C GLN A 46 5.35 -11.60 -2.04
N GLY A 47 6.37 -10.74 -1.99
CA GLY A 47 7.22 -10.39 -3.12
C GLY A 47 6.52 -9.52 -4.18
N LEU A 48 5.41 -8.85 -3.82
CA LEU A 48 4.62 -8.05 -4.76
C LEU A 48 5.10 -6.60 -4.85
N ILE A 49 5.83 -6.13 -3.83
CA ILE A 49 6.44 -4.80 -3.77
C ILE A 49 7.81 -4.91 -3.10
N GLU A 50 8.69 -3.94 -3.38
CA GLU A 50 9.94 -3.75 -2.65
C GLU A 50 9.89 -2.39 -1.95
N ARG A 51 10.35 -2.33 -0.69
CA ARG A 51 10.45 -1.09 0.06
C ARG A 51 11.91 -0.66 0.12
N THR A 52 12.15 0.61 -0.20
CA THR A 52 13.49 1.25 -0.14
C THR A 52 13.60 2.14 1.09
#